data_AF-A0A851FH44-F1
#
_entry.id   AF-A0A851FH44-F1
#
_cell.length_a   1.000
_cell.length_b   1.000
_cell.length_c   1.000
_cell.angle_alpha   90.00
_cell.angle_beta   90.00
_cell.angle_gamma   90.00
#
_symmetry.space_group_name_H-M   'P 1'
#
loop_
_entity.id
_entity.type
_entity.pdbx_description
1 polymer ?
#
loop_
_entity_poly.entity_id
_entity_poly.type
_entity_poly.pdbx_seq_one_letter_code
_entity_poly.pdbx_strand_id
1 'polypeptide(L)'
;TTRTEMLFDTANPYGNCSGSAEDYEDALSLLMKAMDELDSPEHKPNVLNLPMWKKFCLARRKKMESEQLVKWKALTLAEMEAFLQRRMDENKKLKSQIENIFKELTWLQQEKMKLEQNVVVQFLLKQGQVELGSAEIPEYSDAILIKKSVVEELNSSIAHQGEKKMAAIKKCKDLSKGIFQLEWEHKKMKMQIENLKEKAQDIVKLPISKDCQPFRTVMNYDAHIAQHISKMEQTLEVMDKVHKKNVKKHQKRIRELKKSIRLKEQSNDELSLQLREMLVSVSEMRHVFEAADTQDISENI
;
A
#
# COMPACT_ATOMS: atom_id res chain seq x y z
N THR A 1 38.50 -60.63 18.37
CA THR A 1 39.68 -59.95 17.78
C THR A 1 40.80 -60.07 18.78
N THR A 2 41.94 -60.58 18.31
CA THR A 2 43.09 -61.07 19.09
C THR A 2 43.62 -60.07 20.12
N ARG A 3 43.61 -60.49 21.39
CA ARG A 3 44.25 -59.82 22.52
C ARG A 3 45.76 -59.93 22.33
N THR A 4 46.37 -58.90 21.75
CA THR A 4 47.83 -58.78 21.69
C THR A 4 48.32 -58.63 23.12
N GLU A 5 48.81 -59.73 23.71
CA GLU A 5 49.57 -59.71 24.95
C GLU A 5 50.84 -58.89 24.70
N MET A 6 50.81 -57.63 25.14
CA MET A 6 52.00 -56.81 25.25
C MET A 6 52.86 -57.42 26.36
N LEU A 7 53.85 -58.23 25.96
CA LEU A 7 54.96 -58.63 26.81
C LEU A 7 55.62 -57.36 27.35
N PHE A 8 55.30 -57.01 28.60
CA PHE A 8 56.04 -56.01 29.35
C PHE A 8 57.39 -56.65 29.70
N ASP A 9 58.41 -56.24 28.96
CA ASP A 9 59.79 -56.61 29.22
C ASP A 9 60.13 -56.24 30.67
N THR A 10 60.16 -57.25 31.55
CA THR A 10 60.24 -57.09 33.01
C THR A 10 61.71 -56.94 33.46
N ALA A 11 62.59 -56.50 32.57
CA ALA A 11 63.96 -56.17 32.92
C ALA A 11 63.98 -54.76 33.51
N ASN A 12 64.33 -54.67 34.80
CA ASN A 12 64.52 -53.39 35.49
C ASN A 12 65.50 -52.50 34.69
N PRO A 13 65.05 -51.40 34.07
CA PRO A 13 65.90 -50.57 33.23
C PRO A 13 66.89 -49.72 34.03
N TYR A 14 66.83 -49.80 35.36
CA TYR A 14 67.76 -49.21 36.31
C TYR A 14 68.78 -50.23 36.84
N GLY A 15 68.77 -51.47 36.32
CA GLY A 15 69.73 -52.51 36.66
C GLY A 15 71.14 -52.12 36.24
N ASN A 16 71.91 -51.65 37.22
CA ASN A 16 73.35 -51.40 37.26
C ASN A 16 74.05 -51.16 35.91
N CYS A 17 74.34 -49.89 35.61
CA CYS A 17 75.43 -49.49 34.71
C CYS A 17 76.83 -49.88 35.25
N SER A 18 76.95 -50.89 36.13
CA SER A 18 78.20 -51.29 36.78
C SER A 18 79.19 -51.92 35.80
N GLY A 19 78.71 -52.52 34.71
CA GLY A 19 79.58 -53.12 33.68
C GLY A 19 80.57 -52.12 33.08
N SER A 20 80.13 -50.90 32.76
CA SER A 20 80.98 -49.87 32.13
C SER A 20 82.13 -49.40 33.03
N ALA A 21 81.99 -49.51 34.36
CA ALA A 21 83.04 -49.13 35.32
C ALA A 21 84.06 -50.27 35.52
N GLU A 22 83.60 -51.51 35.60
CA GLU A 22 84.45 -52.70 35.69
C GLU A 22 85.27 -52.88 34.39
N ASP A 23 84.65 -52.64 33.23
CA ASP A 23 85.31 -52.69 31.91
C ASP A 23 86.44 -51.66 31.75
N TYR A 24 86.34 -50.50 32.43
CA TYR A 24 87.37 -49.47 32.39
C TYR A 24 88.61 -49.85 33.19
N GLU A 25 88.40 -50.38 34.39
CA GLU A 25 89.48 -50.76 35.30
C GLU A 25 90.29 -51.91 34.71
N ASP A 26 89.60 -52.89 34.10
CA ASP A 26 90.22 -53.99 33.38
C ASP A 26 91.00 -53.51 32.14
N ALA A 27 90.41 -52.64 31.31
CA ALA A 27 91.08 -52.07 30.13
C ALA A 27 92.30 -51.21 30.51
N LEU A 28 92.22 -50.44 31.60
CA LEU A 28 93.32 -49.64 32.11
C LEU A 28 94.44 -50.54 32.62
N SER A 29 94.13 -51.62 33.34
CA SER A 29 95.12 -52.57 33.85
C SER A 29 95.93 -53.26 32.73
N LEU A 30 95.27 -53.64 31.63
CA LEU A 30 95.91 -54.21 30.44
C LEU A 30 96.82 -53.20 29.75
N LEU A 31 96.37 -51.95 29.63
CA LEU A 31 97.14 -50.87 29.02
C LEU A 31 98.37 -50.49 29.86
N MET A 32 98.26 -50.52 31.20
CA MET A 32 99.39 -50.29 32.10
C MET A 32 100.46 -51.38 31.96
N LYS A 33 100.08 -52.65 31.82
CA LYS A 33 101.03 -53.75 31.55
C LYS A 33 101.77 -53.54 30.23
N ALA A 34 101.08 -53.16 29.16
CA ALA A 34 101.71 -52.86 27.87
C ALA A 34 102.67 -51.64 27.96
N MET A 35 102.35 -50.67 28.82
CA MET A 35 103.22 -49.52 29.08
C MET A 35 104.49 -49.90 29.84
N ASP A 36 104.43 -50.85 30.77
CA ASP A 36 105.60 -51.33 31.50
C ASP A 36 106.60 -52.04 30.56
N GLU A 37 106.12 -52.79 29.57
CA GLU A 37 106.95 -53.38 28.50
C GLU A 37 107.64 -52.30 27.65
N LEU A 38 106.90 -51.25 27.26
CA LEU A 38 107.42 -50.12 26.46
C LEU A 38 108.35 -49.18 27.24
N ASP A 39 108.23 -49.12 28.56
CA ASP A 39 109.09 -48.31 29.44
C ASP A 39 110.42 -49.03 29.79
N SER A 40 110.60 -50.29 29.35
CA SER A 40 111.84 -51.07 29.54
C SER A 40 113.09 -50.30 29.10
N PRO A 41 114.20 -50.36 29.86
CA PRO A 41 115.44 -49.66 29.53
C PRO A 41 116.08 -50.13 28.21
N GLU A 42 115.67 -51.29 27.69
CA GLU A 42 116.10 -51.84 26.40
C GLU A 42 115.58 -51.01 25.21
N HIS A 43 114.43 -50.35 25.37
CA HIS A 43 113.82 -49.50 24.34
C HIS A 43 114.34 -48.06 24.36
N LYS A 44 115.32 -47.76 25.22
CA LYS A 44 115.88 -46.42 25.38
C LYS A 44 116.79 -46.07 24.19
N PRO A 45 116.57 -44.94 23.48
CA PRO A 45 117.46 -44.50 22.44
C PRO A 45 118.86 -44.14 22.97
N ASN A 46 119.91 -44.50 22.22
CA ASN A 46 121.31 -44.28 22.60
C ASN A 46 121.66 -42.79 22.85
N VAL A 47 120.89 -41.86 22.27
CA VAL A 47 121.09 -40.40 22.37
C VAL A 47 120.57 -39.82 23.70
N LEU A 48 119.72 -40.54 24.43
CA LEU A 48 119.04 -40.03 25.62
C LEU A 48 119.77 -40.42 26.93
N ASN A 49 119.75 -39.52 27.91
CA ASN A 49 120.22 -39.82 29.27
C ASN A 49 119.14 -40.55 30.09
N LEU A 50 119.55 -41.45 31.00
CA LEU A 50 118.62 -42.26 31.81
C LEU A 50 117.60 -41.42 32.63
N PRO A 51 117.97 -40.27 33.25
CA PRO A 51 117.01 -39.42 33.94
C PRO A 51 115.99 -38.75 33.00
N MET A 52 116.39 -38.45 31.77
CA MET A 52 115.52 -37.84 30.76
C MET A 52 114.53 -38.87 30.20
N TRP A 53 114.98 -40.12 29.99
CA TRP A 53 114.13 -41.25 29.64
C TRP A 53 113.03 -41.50 30.69
N LYS A 54 113.39 -41.50 31.99
CA LYS A 54 112.41 -41.65 33.08
C LYS A 54 111.35 -40.53 33.09
N LYS A 55 111.75 -39.27 32.85
CA LYS A 55 110.81 -38.15 32.74
C LYS A 55 109.88 -38.29 31.53
N PHE A 56 110.40 -38.77 30.40
CA PHE A 56 109.61 -39.05 29.20
C PHE A 56 108.58 -40.17 29.44
N CYS A 57 109.00 -41.30 30.04
CA CYS A 57 108.11 -42.41 30.38
C CYS A 57 106.95 -41.94 31.28
N LEU A 58 107.26 -41.13 32.30
CA LEU A 58 106.25 -40.57 33.20
C LEU A 58 105.28 -39.61 32.49
N ALA A 59 105.77 -38.75 31.60
CA ALA A 59 104.91 -37.87 30.80
C ALA A 59 104.01 -38.67 29.82
N ARG A 60 104.57 -39.72 29.19
CA ARG A 60 103.85 -40.63 28.31
C ARG A 60 102.73 -41.36 29.05
N ARG A 61 103.01 -41.89 30.25
CA ARG A 61 102.03 -42.56 31.10
C ARG A 61 100.89 -41.63 31.52
N LYS A 62 101.21 -40.42 32.00
CA LYS A 62 100.20 -39.40 32.32
C LYS A 62 99.31 -39.04 31.13
N LYS A 63 99.91 -38.89 29.94
CA LYS A 63 99.16 -38.63 28.71
C LYS A 63 98.21 -39.79 28.39
N MET A 64 98.71 -41.01 28.41
CA MET A 64 97.91 -42.22 28.18
C MET A 64 96.74 -42.32 29.15
N GLU A 65 96.97 -42.15 30.45
CA GLU A 65 95.92 -42.19 31.48
C GLU A 65 94.85 -41.12 31.22
N SER A 66 95.28 -39.90 30.87
CA SER A 66 94.34 -38.81 30.56
C SER A 66 93.53 -39.06 29.28
N GLU A 67 94.14 -39.61 28.23
CA GLU A 67 93.46 -39.95 26.98
C GLU A 67 92.47 -41.11 27.18
N GLN A 68 92.85 -42.12 27.96
CA GLN A 68 91.99 -43.26 28.27
C GLN A 68 90.79 -42.83 29.13
N LEU A 69 91.01 -41.96 30.11
CA LEU A 69 89.94 -41.38 30.91
C LEU A 69 88.96 -40.56 30.06
N VAL A 70 89.46 -39.77 29.11
CA VAL A 70 88.61 -39.00 28.18
C VAL A 70 87.80 -39.93 27.28
N LYS A 71 88.41 -40.98 26.72
CA LYS A 71 87.71 -41.98 25.89
C LYS A 71 86.60 -42.67 26.66
N TRP A 72 86.88 -43.08 27.90
CA TRP A 72 85.88 -43.73 28.75
C TRP A 72 84.72 -42.80 29.06
N LYS A 73 85.00 -41.57 29.52
CA LYS A 73 83.96 -40.58 29.79
C LYS A 73 83.11 -40.27 28.55
N ALA A 74 83.73 -40.21 27.37
CA ALA A 74 83.02 -40.00 26.12
C ALA A 74 82.10 -41.18 25.77
N LEU A 75 82.55 -42.42 26.00
CA LEU A 75 81.73 -43.62 25.80
C LEU A 75 80.57 -43.67 26.79
N THR A 76 80.81 -43.47 28.08
CA THR A 76 79.76 -43.41 29.11
C THR A 76 78.73 -42.31 28.80
N LEU A 77 79.19 -41.14 28.34
CA LEU A 77 78.29 -40.05 27.94
C LEU A 77 77.43 -40.45 26.74
N ALA A 78 78.01 -41.08 25.72
CA ALA A 78 77.25 -41.55 24.56
C ALA A 78 76.20 -42.62 24.94
N GLU A 79 76.51 -43.52 25.88
CA GLU A 79 75.56 -44.50 26.42
C GLU A 79 74.40 -43.81 27.16
N MET A 80 74.72 -42.81 28.01
CA MET A 80 73.73 -42.03 28.73
C MET A 80 72.83 -41.22 27.79
N GLU A 81 73.39 -40.60 26.75
CA GLU A 81 72.63 -39.87 25.72
C GLU A 81 71.70 -40.80 24.93
N ALA A 82 72.20 -41.97 24.51
CA ALA A 82 71.38 -42.97 23.82
C ALA A 82 70.24 -43.50 24.71
N PHE A 83 70.49 -43.68 26.00
CA PHE A 83 69.45 -44.05 26.97
C PHE A 83 68.41 -42.94 27.14
N LEU A 84 68.86 -41.69 27.31
CA LEU A 84 67.98 -40.53 27.44
C LEU A 84 67.09 -40.38 26.21
N GLN A 85 67.66 -40.52 25.02
CA GLN A 85 66.92 -40.41 23.77
C GLN A 85 65.84 -41.50 23.64
N ARG A 86 66.17 -42.76 23.96
CA ARG A 86 65.19 -43.86 24.01
C ARG A 86 64.02 -43.53 24.96
N ARG A 87 64.32 -43.05 26.16
CA ARG A 87 63.29 -42.64 27.15
C ARG A 87 62.44 -41.47 26.66
N MET A 88 63.05 -40.49 26.00
CA MET A 88 62.32 -39.36 25.42
C MET A 88 61.34 -39.84 24.34
N ASP A 89 61.76 -40.76 23.48
CA ASP A 89 60.91 -41.27 22.40
C ASP A 89 59.78 -42.17 22.93
N GLU A 90 60.04 -42.99 23.94
CA GLU A 90 59.00 -43.72 24.68
C GLU A 90 58.00 -42.78 25.35
N ASN A 91 58.47 -41.71 25.99
CA ASN A 91 57.58 -40.72 26.61
C ASN A 91 56.71 -40.00 25.56
N LYS A 92 57.29 -39.63 24.40
CA LYS A 92 56.50 -39.07 23.29
C LYS A 92 55.44 -40.06 22.80
N LYS A 93 55.79 -41.34 22.66
CA LYS A 93 54.85 -42.40 22.25
C LYS A 93 53.73 -42.58 23.27
N LEU A 94 54.04 -42.58 24.56
CA LEU A 94 53.03 -42.67 25.61
C LEU A 94 52.11 -41.43 25.61
N LYS A 95 52.67 -40.23 25.44
CA LYS A 95 51.88 -39.00 25.34
C LYS A 95 50.91 -39.02 24.16
N SER A 96 51.36 -39.48 22.98
CA SER A 96 50.47 -39.59 21.83
C SER A 96 49.39 -40.66 22.01
N GLN A 97 49.71 -41.78 22.67
CA GLN A 97 48.72 -42.80 23.05
C GLN A 97 47.67 -42.23 24.01
N ILE A 98 48.09 -41.47 25.02
CA ILE A 98 47.18 -40.80 25.97
C ILE A 98 46.26 -39.84 25.22
N GLU A 99 46.80 -39.01 24.33
CA GLU A 99 45.99 -38.06 23.55
C GLU A 99 44.96 -38.76 22.65
N ASN A 100 45.33 -39.88 22.02
CA ASN A 100 44.41 -40.68 21.20
C ASN A 100 43.28 -41.27 22.05
N ILE A 101 43.61 -41.84 23.21
CA ILE A 101 42.59 -42.38 24.14
C ILE A 101 41.64 -41.27 24.59
N PHE A 102 42.14 -40.07 24.87
CA PHE A 102 41.28 -38.93 25.22
C PHE A 102 40.33 -38.55 24.08
N LYS A 103 40.81 -38.53 22.83
CA LYS A 103 39.95 -38.28 21.66
C LYS A 103 38.86 -39.34 21.51
N GLU A 104 39.21 -40.61 21.65
CA GLU A 104 38.25 -41.73 21.62
C GLU A 104 37.21 -41.60 22.75
N LEU A 105 37.64 -41.25 23.96
CA LEU A 105 36.75 -41.04 25.10
C LEU A 105 35.76 -39.90 24.84
N THR A 106 36.22 -38.76 24.32
CA THR A 106 35.35 -37.63 23.97
C THR A 106 34.35 -38.01 22.88
N TRP A 107 34.79 -38.75 21.86
CA TRP A 107 33.91 -39.25 20.81
C TRP A 107 32.83 -40.18 21.37
N LEU A 108 33.20 -41.14 22.22
CA LEU A 108 32.26 -42.04 22.89
C LEU A 108 31.27 -41.29 23.78
N GLN A 109 31.70 -40.25 24.50
CA GLN A 109 30.82 -39.40 25.30
C GLN A 109 29.79 -38.66 24.45
N GLN A 110 30.21 -38.11 23.31
CA GLN A 110 29.29 -37.46 22.38
C GLN A 110 28.28 -38.45 21.80
N GLU A 111 28.73 -39.64 21.42
CA GLU A 111 27.85 -40.66 20.86
C GLU A 111 26.85 -41.17 21.90
N LYS A 112 27.30 -41.37 23.14
CA LYS A 112 26.41 -41.65 24.27
C LYS A 112 25.35 -40.57 24.44
N MET A 113 25.74 -39.29 24.44
CA MET A 113 24.81 -38.16 24.58
C MET A 113 23.78 -38.13 23.44
N LYS A 114 24.21 -38.39 22.20
CA LYS A 114 23.29 -38.49 21.07
C LYS A 114 22.29 -39.64 21.25
N LEU A 115 22.73 -40.81 21.71
CA LEU A 115 21.84 -41.95 21.93
C LEU A 115 20.87 -41.71 23.09
N GLU A 116 21.33 -41.07 24.17
CA GLU A 116 20.47 -40.69 25.30
C GLU A 116 19.42 -39.63 24.90
N GLN A 117 19.74 -38.74 23.97
CA GLN A 117 18.83 -37.71 23.48
C GLN A 117 17.93 -38.20 22.34
N ASN A 118 18.42 -39.11 21.50
CA ASN A 118 17.71 -39.68 20.36
C ASN A 118 16.81 -40.83 20.82
N VAL A 119 15.85 -40.50 21.67
CA VAL A 119 14.81 -41.43 22.12
C VAL A 119 13.70 -41.44 21.09
N VAL A 120 13.34 -42.63 20.61
CA VAL A 120 12.15 -42.82 19.79
C VAL A 120 10.93 -42.65 20.69
N VAL A 121 10.20 -41.56 20.50
CA VAL A 121 8.93 -41.29 21.19
C VAL A 121 7.79 -41.53 20.21
N GLN A 122 6.87 -42.42 20.59
CA GLN A 122 5.66 -42.66 19.81
C GLN A 122 4.58 -41.65 20.20
N PHE A 123 4.04 -40.94 19.21
CA PHE A 123 2.93 -40.01 19.40
C PHE A 123 1.65 -40.59 18.81
N LEU A 124 0.55 -40.49 19.55
CA LEU A 124 -0.79 -40.82 19.07
C LEU A 124 -1.55 -39.52 18.77
N LEU A 125 -1.55 -39.11 17.50
CA LEU A 125 -2.16 -37.86 17.05
C LEU A 125 -3.53 -38.12 16.41
N LYS A 126 -4.46 -37.16 16.54
CA LYS A 126 -5.78 -37.24 15.89
C LYS A 126 -5.70 -36.76 14.44
N GLN A 127 -6.62 -37.26 13.60
CA GLN A 127 -6.81 -36.76 12.23
C GLN A 127 -7.10 -35.25 12.27
N GLY A 128 -6.36 -34.48 11.46
CA GLY A 128 -6.39 -33.01 11.47
C GLY A 128 -5.28 -32.33 12.29
N GLN A 129 -4.49 -33.06 13.08
CA GLN A 129 -3.23 -32.58 13.67
C GLN A 129 -2.00 -32.99 12.85
N VAL A 130 -2.22 -33.79 11.83
CA VAL A 130 -1.23 -34.29 10.89
C VAL A 130 -1.65 -33.77 9.52
N GLU A 131 -0.83 -32.90 8.96
CA GLU A 131 -0.98 -32.39 7.60
C GLU A 131 -0.03 -33.18 6.70
N LEU A 132 -0.56 -34.18 6.00
CA LEU A 132 0.17 -34.94 4.99
C LEU A 132 -0.46 -34.72 3.62
N GLY A 133 0.36 -34.85 2.57
CA GLY A 133 -0.15 -34.93 1.21
C GLY A 133 -1.16 -36.08 1.08
N SER A 134 -2.16 -35.91 0.22
CA SER A 134 -3.23 -36.90 0.02
C SER A 134 -2.70 -38.15 -0.68
N ALA A 135 -2.06 -39.04 0.07
CA ALA A 135 -1.75 -40.41 -0.35
C ALA A 135 -2.71 -41.37 0.36
N GLU A 136 -3.12 -42.44 -0.33
CA GLU A 136 -3.98 -43.50 0.23
C GLU A 136 -3.32 -44.22 1.43
N ILE A 137 -1.99 -44.22 1.46
CA ILE A 137 -1.17 -44.69 2.58
C ILE A 137 -0.37 -43.49 3.10
N PRO A 138 -0.55 -43.08 4.36
CA PRO A 138 0.21 -41.97 4.93
C PRO A 138 1.71 -42.32 5.02
N GLU A 139 2.55 -41.64 4.25
CA GLU A 139 3.99 -41.72 4.37
C GLU A 139 4.49 -40.64 5.33
N TYR A 140 5.20 -41.05 6.39
CA TYR A 140 5.69 -40.15 7.45
C TYR A 140 7.20 -39.87 7.36
N SER A 141 7.87 -40.34 6.30
CA SER A 141 9.32 -40.23 6.11
C SER A 141 9.80 -38.77 6.16
N ASP A 142 9.02 -37.86 5.58
CA ASP A 142 9.31 -36.42 5.53
C ASP A 142 8.53 -35.61 6.59
N ALA A 143 7.85 -36.27 7.53
CA ALA A 143 7.03 -35.58 8.52
C ALA A 143 7.90 -34.94 9.61
N ILE A 144 7.65 -33.65 9.88
CA ILE A 144 8.37 -32.86 10.90
C ILE A 144 7.41 -32.49 12.02
N LEU A 145 7.85 -32.66 13.27
CA LEU A 145 7.08 -32.23 14.44
C LEU A 145 7.24 -30.73 14.68
N ILE A 146 6.15 -29.98 14.52
CA ILE A 146 6.13 -28.52 14.73
C ILE A 146 5.36 -28.20 16.01
N LYS A 147 5.90 -27.31 16.83
CA LYS A 147 5.23 -26.82 18.03
C LYS A 147 3.99 -26.00 17.67
N LYS A 148 2.83 -26.38 18.21
CA LYS A 148 1.53 -25.73 17.99
C LYS A 148 1.57 -24.20 18.15
N SER A 149 2.30 -23.70 19.16
CA SER A 149 2.37 -22.26 19.45
C SER A 149 2.92 -21.44 18.28
N VAL A 150 3.86 -21.99 17.51
CA VAL A 150 4.45 -21.31 16.35
C VAL A 150 3.42 -21.16 15.23
N VAL A 151 2.63 -22.20 15.00
CA VAL A 151 1.54 -22.18 14.00
C VAL A 151 0.44 -21.22 14.42
N GLU A 152 0.04 -21.22 15.70
CA GLU A 152 -0.96 -20.31 16.24
C GLU A 152 -0.51 -18.84 16.18
N GLU A 153 0.75 -18.55 16.49
CA GLU A 153 1.34 -17.22 16.38
C GLU A 153 1.35 -16.74 14.92
N LEU A 154 1.78 -17.61 13.99
CA LEU A 154 1.77 -17.29 12.56
C LEU A 154 0.35 -17.05 12.06
N ASN A 155 -0.62 -17.88 12.43
CA ASN A 155 -2.03 -17.71 12.06
C ASN A 155 -2.61 -16.40 12.62
N SER A 156 -2.24 -16.04 13.85
CA SER A 156 -2.64 -14.76 14.45
C SER A 156 -2.04 -13.57 13.68
N SER A 157 -0.78 -13.69 13.27
CA SER A 157 -0.11 -12.68 12.44
C SER A 157 -0.77 -12.55 11.06
N ILE A 158 -1.10 -13.67 10.41
CA ILE A 158 -1.82 -13.69 9.13
C ILE A 158 -3.19 -13.03 9.27
N ALA A 159 -3.94 -13.34 10.33
CA ALA A 159 -5.24 -12.72 10.59
C ALA A 159 -5.13 -11.21 10.77
N HIS A 160 -4.14 -10.73 11.54
CA HIS A 160 -3.87 -9.31 11.73
C HIS A 160 -3.52 -8.59 10.42
N GLN A 161 -2.70 -9.21 9.57
CA GLN A 161 -2.38 -8.66 8.26
C GLN A 161 -3.60 -8.65 7.32
N GLY A 162 -4.45 -9.68 7.41
CA GLY A 162 -5.73 -9.74 6.71
C GLY A 162 -6.65 -8.58 7.11
N GLU A 163 -6.76 -8.29 8.41
CA GLU A 163 -7.55 -7.17 8.92
C GLU A 163 -7.01 -5.82 8.43
N LYS A 164 -5.68 -5.61 8.47
CA LYS A 164 -5.03 -4.42 7.90
C LYS A 164 -5.34 -4.25 6.41
N LYS A 165 -5.26 -5.33 5.63
CA LYS A 165 -5.60 -5.32 4.20
C LYS A 165 -7.07 -4.94 3.99
N MET A 166 -7.98 -5.51 4.79
CA MET A 166 -9.41 -5.18 4.72
C MET A 166 -9.69 -3.72 5.08
N ALA A 167 -9.04 -3.18 6.11
CA ALA A 167 -9.14 -1.78 6.49
C ALA A 167 -8.64 -0.84 5.37
N ALA A 168 -7.51 -1.19 4.75
CA ALA A 168 -6.98 -0.45 3.60
C ALA A 168 -7.93 -0.48 2.39
N ILE A 169 -8.48 -1.65 2.05
CA ILE A 169 -9.47 -1.80 0.97
C ILE A 169 -10.72 -0.96 1.26
N LYS A 170 -11.20 -0.94 2.51
CA LYS A 170 -12.34 -0.13 2.92
C LYS A 170 -12.06 1.37 2.74
N LYS A 171 -10.87 1.83 3.17
CA LYS A 171 -10.43 3.22 2.96
C LYS A 171 -10.36 3.57 1.48
N CYS A 172 -9.79 2.69 0.63
CA CYS A 172 -9.76 2.90 -0.82
C CYS A 172 -11.18 3.01 -1.41
N LYS A 173 -12.10 2.13 -1.01
CA LYS A 173 -13.50 2.18 -1.44
C LYS A 173 -14.16 3.52 -1.09
N ASP A 174 -13.94 4.01 0.13
CA ASP A 174 -14.54 5.27 0.58
C ASP A 174 -13.91 6.48 -0.12
N LEU A 175 -12.60 6.46 -0.40
CA LEU A 175 -11.95 7.46 -1.25
C LEU A 175 -12.54 7.47 -2.67
N SER A 176 -12.73 6.31 -3.30
CA SER A 176 -13.33 6.24 -4.64
C SER A 176 -14.75 6.82 -4.65
N LYS A 177 -15.58 6.52 -3.64
CA LYS A 177 -16.90 7.15 -3.50
C LYS A 177 -16.82 8.68 -3.39
N GLY A 178 -15.87 9.18 -2.60
CA GLY A 178 -15.62 10.61 -2.46
C GLY A 178 -15.23 11.27 -3.79
N ILE A 179 -14.36 10.62 -4.58
CA ILE A 179 -13.98 11.09 -5.92
C ILE A 179 -15.19 11.15 -6.84
N PHE A 180 -16.01 10.09 -6.91
CA PHE A 180 -17.23 10.10 -7.74
C PHE A 180 -18.21 11.21 -7.35
N GLN A 181 -18.37 11.47 -6.05
CA GLN A 181 -19.23 12.55 -5.58
C GLN A 181 -18.69 13.93 -5.99
N LEU A 182 -17.39 14.15 -5.82
CA LEU A 182 -16.73 15.40 -6.24
C LEU A 182 -16.81 15.60 -7.76
N GLU A 183 -16.63 14.55 -8.55
CA GLU A 183 -16.78 14.60 -10.01
C GLU A 183 -18.20 14.98 -10.42
N TRP A 184 -19.21 14.43 -9.74
CA TRP A 184 -20.61 14.77 -9.98
C TRP A 184 -20.91 16.22 -9.63
N GLU A 185 -20.43 16.71 -8.48
CA GLU A 185 -20.57 18.10 -8.06
C GLU A 185 -19.89 19.05 -9.05
N HIS A 186 -18.68 18.71 -9.49
CA HIS A 186 -17.97 19.46 -10.51
C HIS A 186 -18.74 19.52 -11.84
N LYS A 187 -19.30 18.39 -12.29
CA LYS A 187 -20.13 18.34 -13.52
C LYS A 187 -21.39 19.18 -13.38
N LYS A 188 -22.06 19.15 -12.21
CA LYS A 188 -23.22 19.99 -11.92
C LYS A 188 -22.85 21.48 -11.99
N MET A 189 -21.77 21.89 -11.34
CA MET A 189 -21.32 23.29 -11.39
C MET A 189 -20.96 23.72 -12.82
N LYS A 190 -20.32 22.85 -13.60
CA LYS A 190 -20.00 23.12 -15.00
C LYS A 190 -21.26 23.36 -15.85
N MET A 191 -22.30 22.52 -15.68
CA MET A 191 -23.59 22.73 -16.35
C MET A 191 -24.28 24.04 -15.90
N GLN A 192 -24.18 24.39 -14.62
CA GLN A 192 -24.70 25.67 -14.12
C GLN A 192 -23.97 26.86 -14.76
N ILE A 193 -22.64 26.77 -14.91
CA ILE A 193 -21.85 27.79 -15.60
C ILE A 193 -22.26 27.92 -17.06
N GLU A 194 -22.44 26.80 -17.77
CA GLU A 194 -22.89 26.80 -19.17
C GLU A 194 -24.29 27.43 -19.32
N ASN A 195 -25.24 27.06 -18.46
CA ASN A 195 -26.58 27.65 -18.44
C ASN A 195 -26.54 29.16 -18.16
N LEU A 196 -25.71 29.61 -17.20
CA LEU A 196 -25.55 31.04 -16.94
C LEU A 196 -24.92 31.79 -18.11
N LYS A 197 -23.95 31.17 -18.81
CA LYS A 197 -23.37 31.73 -20.04
C LYS A 197 -24.41 31.84 -21.16
N GLU A 198 -25.24 30.83 -21.34
CA GLU A 198 -26.32 30.84 -22.34
C GLU A 198 -27.33 31.94 -22.02
N LYS A 199 -27.81 32.02 -20.77
CA LYS A 199 -28.69 33.11 -20.31
C LYS A 199 -28.08 34.48 -20.54
N ALA A 200 -26.78 34.67 -20.29
CA ALA A 200 -26.09 35.93 -20.56
C ALA A 200 -26.08 36.26 -22.06
N GLN A 201 -25.82 35.26 -22.93
CA GLN A 201 -25.90 35.45 -24.37
C GLN A 201 -27.32 35.78 -24.84
N ASP A 202 -28.32 35.14 -24.27
CA ASP A 202 -29.73 35.40 -24.60
C ASP A 202 -30.13 36.82 -24.23
N ILE A 203 -29.74 37.30 -23.04
CA ILE A 203 -29.97 38.69 -22.63
C ILE A 203 -29.36 39.68 -23.63
N VAL A 204 -28.16 39.41 -24.14
CA VAL A 204 -27.51 40.25 -25.16
C VAL A 204 -28.25 40.20 -26.50
N LYS A 205 -28.79 39.04 -26.88
CA LYS A 205 -29.50 38.82 -28.16
C LYS A 205 -30.95 39.29 -28.14
N LEU A 206 -31.56 39.49 -26.98
CA LEU A 206 -32.95 39.95 -26.85
C LEU A 206 -33.10 41.29 -27.59
N PRO A 207 -33.96 41.36 -28.63
CA PRO A 207 -34.24 42.63 -29.28
C PRO A 207 -35.00 43.50 -28.29
N ILE A 208 -34.38 44.60 -27.87
CA ILE A 208 -35.04 45.63 -27.08
C ILE A 208 -36.27 46.08 -27.88
N SER A 209 -37.46 46.03 -27.25
CA SER A 209 -38.73 46.42 -27.89
C SER A 209 -38.58 47.79 -28.54
N LYS A 210 -39.20 47.97 -29.71
CA LYS A 210 -39.15 49.24 -30.48
C LYS A 210 -39.57 50.44 -29.62
N ASP A 211 -40.46 50.22 -28.64
CA ASP A 211 -40.94 51.23 -27.70
C ASP A 211 -39.86 51.74 -26.73
N CYS A 212 -38.78 50.98 -26.54
CA CYS A 212 -37.67 51.32 -25.64
C CYS A 212 -36.48 51.98 -26.37
N GLN A 213 -36.46 52.00 -27.71
CA GLN A 213 -35.42 52.69 -28.49
C GLN A 213 -35.33 54.21 -28.22
N PRO A 214 -36.44 54.96 -28.05
CA PRO A 214 -36.38 56.40 -27.78
C PRO A 214 -35.64 56.76 -26.49
N PHE A 215 -35.69 55.90 -25.46
CA PHE A 215 -34.96 56.08 -24.20
C PHE A 215 -33.43 56.07 -24.37
N ARG A 216 -32.93 55.42 -25.43
CA ARG A 216 -31.49 55.32 -25.71
C ARG A 216 -31.01 56.40 -26.68
N THR A 217 -31.88 56.90 -27.55
CA THR A 217 -31.51 57.82 -28.65
C THR A 217 -31.79 59.28 -28.31
N VAL A 218 -32.80 59.59 -27.50
CA VAL A 218 -33.19 60.96 -27.16
C VAL A 218 -32.67 61.29 -25.76
N MET A 219 -31.74 62.25 -25.65
CA MET A 219 -31.15 62.63 -24.35
C MET A 219 -32.16 63.20 -23.34
N ASN A 220 -33.31 63.69 -23.80
CA ASN A 220 -34.33 64.29 -22.95
C ASN A 220 -35.72 63.73 -23.29
N TYR A 221 -35.97 62.52 -22.80
CA TYR A 221 -37.20 61.75 -23.05
C TYR A 221 -38.46 62.49 -22.58
N ASP A 222 -38.36 63.18 -21.43
CA ASP A 222 -39.46 63.94 -20.85
C ASP A 222 -39.89 65.10 -21.75
N ALA A 223 -38.93 65.78 -22.39
CA ALA A 223 -39.23 66.86 -23.33
C ALA A 223 -39.93 66.34 -24.60
N HIS A 224 -39.54 65.15 -25.09
CA HIS A 224 -40.17 64.53 -26.26
C HIS A 224 -41.61 64.08 -25.96
N ILE A 225 -41.83 63.46 -24.80
CA ILE A 225 -43.19 63.11 -24.35
C ILE A 225 -44.04 64.36 -24.20
N ALA A 226 -43.54 65.40 -23.53
CA ALA A 226 -44.29 66.63 -23.33
C ALA A 226 -44.72 67.26 -24.66
N GLN A 227 -43.84 67.26 -25.67
CA GLN A 227 -44.16 67.75 -27.01
C GLN A 227 -45.22 66.89 -27.71
N HIS A 228 -45.16 65.56 -27.56
CA HIS A 228 -46.15 64.66 -28.14
C HIS A 228 -47.52 64.80 -27.47
N ILE A 229 -47.55 64.90 -26.14
CA ILE A 229 -48.77 65.17 -25.34
C ILE A 229 -49.39 66.50 -25.78
N SER A 230 -48.58 67.57 -25.88
CA SER A 230 -49.07 68.88 -26.31
C SER A 230 -49.70 68.84 -27.71
N LYS A 231 -49.13 68.08 -28.66
CA LYS A 231 -49.72 67.88 -30.00
C LYS A 231 -51.04 67.10 -29.94
N MET A 232 -51.14 66.07 -29.11
CA MET A 232 -52.38 65.31 -28.92
C MET A 232 -53.47 66.17 -28.28
N GLU A 233 -53.13 66.97 -27.27
CA GLU A 233 -54.05 67.89 -26.60
C GLU A 233 -54.62 68.93 -27.57
N GLN A 234 -53.77 69.54 -28.41
CA GLN A 234 -54.24 70.45 -29.46
C GLN A 234 -55.19 69.75 -30.44
N THR A 235 -54.91 68.51 -30.82
CA THR A 235 -55.77 67.74 -31.74
C THR A 235 -57.12 67.41 -31.11
N LEU A 236 -57.12 67.03 -29.83
CA LEU A 236 -58.34 66.78 -29.06
C LEU A 236 -59.19 68.04 -28.90
N GLU A 237 -58.57 69.20 -28.66
CA GLU A 237 -59.30 70.47 -28.55
C GLU A 237 -59.98 70.85 -29.88
N VAL A 238 -59.30 70.63 -31.01
CA VAL A 238 -59.90 70.82 -32.34
C VAL A 238 -61.07 69.85 -32.55
N MET A 239 -60.90 68.57 -32.19
CA MET A 239 -61.97 67.57 -32.29
C MET A 239 -63.18 67.93 -31.41
N ASP A 240 -62.97 68.38 -30.18
CA ASP A 240 -64.04 68.80 -29.27
C ASP A 240 -64.82 70.01 -29.82
N LYS A 241 -64.12 71.01 -30.37
CA LYS A 241 -64.76 72.16 -31.03
C LYS A 241 -65.63 71.72 -32.21
N VAL A 242 -65.16 70.78 -33.03
CA VAL A 242 -65.91 70.21 -34.16
C VAL A 242 -67.12 69.42 -33.64
N HIS A 243 -66.93 68.58 -32.63
CA HIS A 243 -68.00 67.78 -32.03
C HIS A 243 -69.12 68.67 -31.46
N LYS A 244 -68.77 69.71 -30.69
CA LYS A 244 -69.74 70.69 -30.16
C LYS A 244 -70.53 71.40 -31.26
N LYS A 245 -69.90 71.75 -32.38
CA LYS A 245 -70.60 72.34 -33.55
C LYS A 245 -71.59 71.34 -34.16
N ASN A 246 -71.17 70.09 -34.33
CA ASN A 246 -72.01 69.03 -34.87
C ASN A 246 -73.22 68.75 -33.97
N VAL A 247 -73.04 68.65 -32.65
CA VAL A 247 -74.13 68.46 -31.70
C VAL A 247 -75.17 69.58 -31.80
N LYS A 248 -74.75 70.85 -31.87
CA LYS A 248 -75.66 72.00 -32.05
C LYS A 248 -76.45 71.92 -33.36
N LYS A 249 -75.82 71.46 -34.46
CA LYS A 249 -76.49 71.25 -35.75
C LYS A 249 -77.57 70.17 -35.65
N HIS A 250 -77.26 69.04 -35.03
CA HIS A 250 -78.23 67.96 -34.83
C HIS A 250 -79.39 68.39 -33.92
N GLN A 251 -79.14 69.13 -32.84
CA GLN A 251 -80.20 69.69 -31.99
C GLN A 251 -81.14 70.64 -32.74
N LYS A 252 -80.63 71.48 -33.65
CA LYS A 252 -81.48 72.32 -34.52
C LYS A 252 -82.37 71.44 -35.40
N ARG A 253 -81.80 70.42 -36.04
CA ARG A 253 -82.56 69.49 -36.90
C ARG A 253 -83.66 68.74 -36.14
N ILE A 254 -83.38 68.30 -34.91
CA ILE A 254 -84.38 67.64 -34.04
C ILE A 254 -85.53 68.61 -33.73
N ARG A 255 -85.25 69.90 -33.47
CA ARG A 255 -86.30 70.89 -33.21
C ARG A 255 -87.19 71.15 -34.43
N GLU A 256 -86.61 71.19 -35.63
CA GLU A 256 -87.36 71.31 -36.89
C GLU A 256 -88.28 70.10 -37.10
N LEU A 257 -87.74 68.88 -36.97
CA LEU A 257 -88.51 67.65 -37.10
C LEU A 257 -89.66 67.57 -36.09
N LYS A 258 -89.42 67.96 -34.82
CA LYS A 258 -90.49 68.05 -33.80
C LYS A 258 -91.58 69.07 -34.14
N LYS A 259 -91.29 70.12 -34.91
CA LYS A 259 -92.33 71.05 -35.40
C LYS A 259 -93.13 70.41 -36.54
N SER A 260 -92.45 69.75 -37.49
CA SER A 260 -93.10 69.04 -38.59
C SER A 260 -94.00 67.90 -38.11
N ILE A 261 -93.58 67.15 -37.09
CA ILE A 261 -94.40 66.10 -36.47
C ILE A 261 -95.70 66.71 -35.90
N ARG A 262 -95.60 67.80 -35.12
CA ARG A 262 -96.78 68.47 -34.55
C ARG A 262 -97.76 68.99 -35.61
N LEU A 263 -97.25 69.54 -36.70
CA LEU A 263 -98.10 69.97 -37.82
C LEU A 263 -98.80 68.78 -38.49
N LYS A 264 -98.11 67.64 -38.60
CA LYS A 264 -98.71 66.41 -39.13
C LYS A 264 -99.72 65.79 -38.19
N GLU A 265 -99.48 65.82 -36.88
CA GLU A 265 -100.45 65.40 -35.85
C GLU A 265 -101.72 66.25 -35.93
N GLN A 266 -101.61 67.58 -35.99
CA GLN A 266 -102.76 68.47 -36.16
C GLN A 266 -103.55 68.19 -37.45
N SER A 267 -102.86 68.00 -38.58
CA SER A 267 -103.50 67.63 -39.83
C SER A 267 -104.18 66.25 -39.76
N ASN A 268 -103.63 65.32 -38.99
CA ASN A 268 -104.20 63.99 -38.78
C ASN A 268 -105.43 64.03 -37.86
N ASP A 269 -105.42 64.90 -36.85
CA ASP A 269 -106.57 65.17 -35.98
C ASP A 269 -107.72 65.82 -36.78
N GLU A 270 -107.40 66.76 -37.67
CA GLU A 270 -108.38 67.41 -38.55
C GLU A 270 -108.99 66.43 -39.57
N LEU A 271 -108.16 65.58 -40.18
CA LEU A 271 -108.65 64.48 -41.02
C LEU A 271 -109.51 63.49 -40.23
N SER A 272 -109.16 63.20 -38.97
CA SER A 272 -109.97 62.34 -38.09
C SER A 272 -111.32 62.98 -37.74
N LEU A 273 -111.37 64.32 -37.63
CA LEU A 273 -112.60 65.09 -37.44
C LEU A 273 -113.49 65.01 -38.68
N GLN A 274 -112.92 65.22 -39.87
CA GLN A 274 -113.63 65.09 -41.15
C GLN A 274 -114.17 63.68 -41.36
N LEU A 275 -113.41 62.64 -40.98
CA LEU A 275 -113.85 61.24 -41.05
C LEU A 275 -115.03 60.98 -40.12
N ARG A 276 -115.06 61.62 -38.94
CA ARG A 276 -116.18 61.55 -38.01
C ARG A 276 -117.42 62.28 -38.54
N GLU A 277 -117.25 63.45 -39.15
CA GLU A 277 -118.33 64.20 -39.78
C GLU A 277 -118.95 63.45 -40.96
N MET A 278 -118.12 62.85 -41.81
CA MET A 278 -118.56 62.00 -42.92
C MET A 278 -119.30 60.75 -42.42
N LEU A 279 -118.88 60.17 -41.29
CA LEU A 279 -119.60 59.07 -40.63
C LEU A 279 -121.01 59.49 -40.19
N VAL A 280 -121.15 60.72 -39.66
CA VAL A 280 -122.44 61.31 -39.30
C VAL A 280 -123.29 61.53 -40.54
N SER A 281 -122.77 62.12 -41.63
CA SER A 281 -123.53 62.31 -42.88
C SER A 281 -123.95 60.99 -43.55
N VAL A 282 -123.13 59.93 -43.45
CA VAL A 282 -123.50 58.58 -43.93
C VAL A 282 -124.60 57.97 -43.05
N SER A 283 -124.58 58.21 -41.73
CA SER A 283 -125.68 57.78 -40.85
C SER A 283 -126.97 58.56 -41.09
N GLU A 284 -126.88 59.84 -41.43
CA GLU A 284 -128.03 60.68 -41.81
C GLU A 284 -128.61 60.26 -43.18
N MET A 285 -127.78 59.97 -44.18
CA MET A 285 -128.24 59.37 -45.44
C MET A 285 -128.87 57.99 -45.24
N ARG A 286 -128.34 57.16 -44.33
CA ARG A 286 -128.95 55.87 -43.98
C ARG A 286 -130.36 56.06 -43.39
N HIS A 287 -130.54 57.06 -42.52
CA HIS A 287 -131.86 57.41 -41.98
C HIS A 287 -132.82 58.02 -43.04
N VAL A 288 -132.31 58.73 -44.04
CA VAL A 288 -133.13 59.27 -45.14
C VAL A 288 -133.54 58.16 -46.13
N PHE A 289 -132.68 57.17 -46.40
CA PHE A 289 -133.04 55.99 -47.19
C PHE A 289 -134.05 55.10 -46.45
N GLU A 290 -133.97 54.96 -45.12
CA GLU A 290 -134.97 54.24 -44.31
C GLU A 290 -136.33 54.97 -44.23
N ALA A 291 -136.36 56.31 -44.41
CA ALA A 291 -137.60 57.10 -44.44
C ALA A 291 -138.25 57.21 -45.84
N ALA A 292 -137.48 56.98 -46.91
CA ALA A 292 -137.96 57.04 -48.30
C ALA A 292 -138.53 55.70 -48.83
N ASP A 293 -138.30 54.58 -48.14
CA ASP A 293 -138.85 53.24 -48.48
C ASP A 293 -140.26 52.99 -47.89
N THR A 294 -140.94 54.02 -47.37
CA THR A 294 -142.35 53.94 -46.91
C THR A 294 -143.26 54.96 -47.61
N GLN A 295 -143.09 55.09 -48.91
CA GLN A 295 -144.16 55.48 -49.84
C GLN A 295 -144.53 54.21 -50.63
N ASP A 296 -145.81 53.99 -50.95
CA ASP A 296 -146.27 52.98 -51.94
C ASP A 296 -146.36 51.48 -51.60
N ILE A 297 -147.03 51.08 -50.50
CA ILE A 297 -147.79 49.79 -50.50
C ILE A 297 -149.09 49.91 -49.67
N SER A 298 -150.25 49.81 -50.35
CA SER A 298 -151.60 49.39 -49.90
C SER A 298 -152.78 50.38 -50.04
N GLU A 299 -153.15 50.71 -51.28
CA GLU A 299 -154.55 50.60 -51.74
C GLU A 299 -154.68 49.29 -52.54
N ASN A 300 -155.15 48.21 -51.90
CA ASN A 300 -156.00 47.16 -52.48
C ASN A 300 -156.32 46.07 -51.43
N ILE A 301 -157.63 45.92 -51.18
CA ILE A 301 -158.39 45.05 -50.23
C ILE A 301 -158.51 45.58 -48.80
#